data_AF-A0A816R9K1-F1
#
_entry.id   AF-A0A816R9K1-F1
#
_cell.length_a   1.000
_cell.length_b   1.000
_cell.length_c   1.000
_cell.angle_alpha   90.00
_cell.angle_beta   90.00
_cell.angle_gamma   90.00
#
_symmetry.space_group_name_H-M   'P 1'
#
loop_
_entity.id
_entity.type
_entity.pdbx_description
1 polymer ?
#
loop_
_entity_poly.entity_id
_entity_poly.type
_entity_poly.pdbx_seq_one_letter_code
_entity_poly.pdbx_strand_id
1 'polypeptide(L)' 'MPEGVPKLPKIQPADIQAAVEWGVAAAAGAIWVVHQPFDWIKKTFIDKPATEEN' A
#
# COMPACT_ATOMS: atom_id res chain seq x y z
N MET A 1 -7.99 20.15 -45.16
CA MET A 1 -8.38 19.09 -44.21
C MET A 1 -8.29 19.72 -42.83
N PRO A 2 -9.39 19.93 -42.07
CA PRO A 2 -9.27 20.60 -40.78
C PRO A 2 -8.74 19.61 -39.75
N GLU A 3 -7.62 19.96 -39.15
CA GLU A 3 -6.88 19.17 -38.17
C GLU A 3 -7.72 19.06 -36.89
N GLY A 4 -7.97 17.83 -36.45
CA GLY A 4 -8.85 17.52 -35.32
C GLY A 4 -8.25 17.99 -33.99
N VAL A 5 -9.03 18.76 -33.24
CA VAL A 5 -8.71 19.20 -31.87
C VAL A 5 -8.39 17.98 -30.98
N PRO A 6 -7.31 18.00 -30.19
CA PRO A 6 -6.97 16.90 -29.31
C PRO A 6 -8.08 16.67 -28.28
N LYS A 7 -8.63 15.46 -28.28
CA LYS A 7 -9.69 15.03 -27.37
C LYS A 7 -9.09 14.86 -25.98
N LEU A 8 -9.44 15.78 -25.07
CA LEU A 8 -9.05 15.68 -23.66
C LEU A 8 -9.57 14.36 -23.08
N PRO A 9 -8.75 13.63 -22.28
CA PRO A 9 -9.17 12.37 -21.68
C PRO A 9 -10.37 12.63 -20.77
N LYS A 10 -11.49 11.97 -21.08
CA LYS A 10 -12.68 11.99 -20.23
C LYS A 10 -12.41 11.04 -19.07
N ILE A 11 -12.19 11.59 -17.87
CA ILE A 11 -12.13 10.80 -16.64
C ILE A 11 -13.50 10.15 -16.46
N GLN A 12 -13.55 8.82 -16.51
CA GLN A 12 -14.79 8.10 -16.29
C GLN A 12 -15.02 7.94 -14.78
N PRO A 13 -16.28 7.96 -14.30
CA PRO A 13 -16.57 7.65 -12.89
C PRO A 13 -16.00 6.30 -12.44
N ALA A 14 -15.92 5.34 -13.35
CA ALA A 14 -15.28 4.05 -13.13
C ALA A 14 -13.78 4.17 -12.81
N ASP A 15 -13.05 5.10 -13.43
CA ASP A 15 -11.63 5.32 -13.15
C ASP A 15 -11.43 5.89 -11.74
N ILE A 16 -12.32 6.78 -11.32
CA ILE A 16 -12.33 7.36 -9.97
C ILE A 16 -12.64 6.27 -8.94
N GLN A 17 -13.65 5.43 -9.20
CA GLN A 17 -14.00 4.32 -8.32
C GLN A 17 -12.84 3.34 -8.20
N ALA A 18 -12.22 2.94 -9.31
CA ALA A 18 -11.07 2.06 -9.31
C ALA A 18 -9.90 2.68 -8.51
N ALA A 19 -9.61 3.97 -8.69
CA ALA A 19 -8.57 4.65 -7.93
C ALA A 19 -8.85 4.65 -6.41
N VAL A 20 -10.11 4.83 -6.01
CA VAL A 20 -10.52 4.75 -4.61
C VAL A 20 -10.35 3.32 -4.07
N GLU A 21 -10.81 2.30 -4.81
CA GLU A 21 -10.70 0.90 -4.41
C GLU A 21 -9.23 0.48 -4.24
N TRP A 22 -8.37 0.83 -5.21
CA TRP A 22 -6.92 0.59 -5.11
C TRP A 22 -6.28 1.40 -3.98
N GLY A 23 -6.72 2.64 -3.75
CA GLY A 23 -6.25 3.46 -2.64
C GLY A 23 -6.58 2.85 -1.28
N VAL A 24 -7.81 2.35 -1.10
CA VAL A 24 -8.24 1.64 0.11
C VAL A 24 -7.47 0.34 0.28
N ALA A 25 -7.28 -0.45 -0.78
CA ALA A 25 -6.50 -1.69 -0.73
C ALA A 25 -5.04 -1.42 -0.32
N ALA A 26 -4.41 -0.38 -0.87
CA ALA A 26 -3.05 0.02 -0.50
C ALA A 26 -2.96 0.51 0.95
N ALA A 27 -3.92 1.32 1.40
CA ALA A 27 -3.98 1.80 2.77
C ALA A 27 -4.21 0.65 3.77
N ALA A 28 -5.15 -0.25 3.47
CA ALA A 28 -5.40 -1.44 4.28
C ALA A 28 -4.17 -2.37 4.31
N GLY A 29 -3.49 -2.56 3.18
CA GLY A 29 -2.23 -3.30 3.09
C GLY A 29 -1.12 -2.65 3.91
N ALA A 30 -0.99 -1.32 3.88
CA ALA A 30 0.00 -0.59 4.68
C ALA A 30 -0.30 -0.70 6.19
N ILE A 31 -1.57 -0.55 6.59
CA ILE A 31 -2.00 -0.74 7.98
C ILE A 31 -1.73 -2.18 8.41
N TRP A 32 -2.05 -3.17 7.56
CA TRP A 32 -1.75 -4.58 7.81
C TRP A 32 -0.25 -4.80 8.00
N VAL A 33 0.61 -4.28 7.11
CA VAL A 33 2.07 -4.43 7.23
C VAL A 33 2.63 -3.71 8.47
N VAL A 34 2.07 -2.57 8.87
CA VAL A 34 2.52 -1.82 10.05
C VAL A 34 2.04 -2.46 11.35
N HIS A 35 0.80 -2.98 11.39
CA HIS A 35 0.22 -3.59 12.60
C HIS A 35 0.44 -5.10 12.75
N GLN A 36 0.71 -5.85 11.68
CA GLN A 36 0.74 -7.31 11.77
C GLN A 36 2.04 -7.90 12.30
N PRO A 37 3.24 -7.52 11.84
CA PRO A 37 4.41 -8.35 12.12
C PRO A 37 5.49 -7.63 12.91
N PHE A 38 5.40 -6.32 13.18
CA PHE A 38 6.51 -5.61 13.81
C PHE A 38 6.70 -5.92 15.29
N ASP A 39 5.69 -6.39 16.01
CA ASP A 39 5.90 -6.79 17.41
C ASP A 39 6.51 -8.20 17.53
N TRP A 40 6.13 -9.12 16.64
CA TRP A 40 6.74 -10.45 16.57
C TRP A 40 8.12 -10.44 15.90
N ILE A 41 8.32 -9.68 14.81
CA ILE A 41 9.63 -9.50 14.15
C ILE A 41 10.60 -8.76 15.08
N LYS A 42 10.17 -7.71 15.80
CA LYS A 42 11.05 -7.08 16.80
C LYS A 42 11.41 -8.07 17.93
N LYS A 43 10.46 -8.85 18.44
CA LYS A 43 10.73 -9.90 19.44
C LYS A 43 11.64 -11.03 18.96
N THR A 44 11.69 -11.33 17.66
CA THR A 44 12.46 -12.46 17.12
C THR A 44 13.81 -12.04 16.53
N PHE A 45 13.94 -10.80 16.02
CA PHE A 45 15.14 -10.31 15.34
C PHE A 45 15.84 -9.13 16.04
N ILE A 46 15.14 -8.32 16.86
CA ILE A 46 15.76 -7.22 17.62
C ILE A 46 16.12 -7.69 19.05
N ASP A 47 15.17 -8.36 19.73
CA ASP A 47 15.45 -9.16 20.93
C ASP A 47 16.10 -10.49 20.49
N LYS A 48 17.35 -10.46 20.02
CA LYS A 48 18.17 -11.67 20.00
C LYS A 48 18.09 -12.28 21.42
N PRO A 49 17.83 -13.59 21.61
CA PRO A 49 17.80 -14.17 22.94
C PRO A 49 19.14 -13.82 23.58
N ALA A 50 19.09 -13.10 24.71
CA ALA A 50 20.25 -12.89 25.56
C ALA A 50 20.88 -14.28 25.72
N THR A 51 22.09 -14.42 25.19
CA THR A 51 22.92 -15.58 25.47
C THR A 51 23.08 -15.58 26.98
N GLU A 52 22.25 -16.38 27.66
CA GLU A 52 22.47 -16.74 29.05
C GLU A 52 23.81 -17.47 29.06
N GLU A 53 24.85 -16.71 29.40
CA GLU A 53 26.17 -17.20 29.76
C GLU A 53 25.99 -18.14 30.95
N ASN A 54 26.23 -19.43 30.72
CA ASN A 54 26.45 -20.44 31.75
C ASN A 54 27.92 -20.83 31.74
#